data_AF-A0AAV8BQ55-F1
#
_entry.id   AF-A0AAV8BQ55-F1
#
_cell.length_a   1.000
_cell.length_b   1.000
_cell.length_c   1.000
_cell.angle_alpha   90.00
_cell.angle_beta   90.00
_cell.angle_gamma   90.00
#
_symmetry.space_group_name_H-M   'P 1'
#
loop_
_entity.id
_entity.type
_entity.pdbx_description
1 polymer ?
#
loop_
_entity_poly.entity_id
_entity_poly.type
_entity_poly.pdbx_seq_one_letter_code
_entity_poly.pdbx_strand_id
1 'polypeptide(L)'
;MNATLVLPELDTNSFWRDESGFPGIYDVEHFIKTLRYDIHIVKSIPEVSSEGKTKKLKAHQIRPPRDAPLSWYTTFALEKMKQHGAIYLTPFSHRLAEEFDEPELQRLRCRVNYHALRFKPYIIEISREIVNRLRSQGHFMSIHLRFEMDMLAFAGCIDIFTPVEQKILIKYRKENFADKKLVYRERRLIGKFPLTPEEVGLILRSMGFDNSTRIYLASGELFGGDHFMKPFRALFPHLEK
;
A
#
# COMPACT_ATOMS: atom_id res chain seq x y z
N MET A 1 19.73 7.69 -15.48
CA MET A 1 20.63 6.72 -14.82
C MET A 1 20.61 5.46 -15.69
N ASN A 2 21.71 5.04 -16.30
CA ASN A 2 21.74 3.82 -17.11
C ASN A 2 21.81 2.59 -16.19
N ALA A 3 20.68 2.30 -15.54
CA ALA A 3 20.58 1.33 -14.45
C ALA A 3 19.53 0.26 -14.76
N THR A 4 19.74 -0.93 -14.21
CA THR A 4 18.81 -2.06 -14.31
C THR A 4 17.99 -2.15 -13.03
N LEU A 5 16.66 -2.27 -13.17
CA LEU A 5 15.78 -2.55 -12.05
C LEU A 5 15.81 -4.05 -11.73
N VAL A 6 16.14 -4.39 -10.49
CA VAL A 6 15.86 -5.73 -9.96
C VAL A 6 14.42 -5.72 -9.44
N LEU A 7 13.66 -6.80 -9.67
CA LEU A 7 12.28 -6.89 -9.17
C LEU A 7 12.21 -6.50 -7.69
N PRO A 8 11.25 -5.65 -7.31
CA PRO A 8 11.16 -5.15 -5.95
C PRO A 8 10.78 -6.27 -4.98
N GLU A 9 11.29 -6.16 -3.77
CA GLU A 9 10.84 -6.95 -2.63
C GLU A 9 9.69 -6.21 -1.94
N LEU A 10 8.62 -6.94 -1.63
CA LEU A 10 7.53 -6.40 -0.82
C LEU A 10 7.87 -6.61 0.65
N ASP A 11 7.59 -5.60 1.48
CA ASP A 11 7.76 -5.72 2.92
C ASP A 11 6.68 -6.62 3.51
N THR A 12 7.10 -7.79 3.99
CA THR A 12 6.25 -8.83 4.58
C THR A 12 6.19 -8.78 6.11
N ASN A 13 6.90 -7.83 6.73
CA ASN A 13 7.14 -7.84 8.17
C ASN A 13 6.46 -6.69 8.90
N SER A 14 6.24 -5.55 8.24
CA SER A 14 5.68 -4.38 8.93
C SER A 14 4.18 -4.49 9.21
N PHE A 15 3.38 -4.92 8.23
CA PHE A 15 1.90 -4.90 8.36
C PHE A 15 1.22 -6.13 7.75
N TRP A 16 1.76 -6.65 6.65
CA TRP A 16 1.17 -7.75 5.89
C TRP A 16 2.05 -8.99 6.05
N ARG A 17 1.53 -10.04 6.70
CA ARG A 17 2.23 -11.33 6.84
C ARG A 17 1.99 -12.21 5.60
N ASP A 18 2.31 -11.69 4.43
CA ASP A 18 2.18 -12.39 3.16
C ASP A 18 3.55 -12.62 2.53
N GLU A 19 3.99 -13.88 2.52
CA GLU A 19 5.29 -14.29 1.98
C GLU A 19 5.29 -14.44 0.45
N SER A 20 4.17 -14.20 -0.23
CA SER A 20 4.04 -14.31 -1.68
C SER A 20 5.03 -13.41 -2.44
N GLY A 21 5.39 -12.26 -1.85
CA GLY A 21 6.26 -11.28 -2.47
C GLY A 21 5.73 -10.72 -3.80
N PHE A 22 6.56 -9.94 -4.50
CA PHE A 22 6.16 -9.36 -5.78
C PHE A 22 5.79 -10.43 -6.84
N PRO A 23 6.58 -11.52 -7.01
CA PRO A 23 6.27 -12.55 -8.00
C PRO A 23 5.10 -13.44 -7.63
N GLY A 24 4.63 -13.43 -6.38
CA GLY A 24 3.43 -14.15 -5.96
C GLY A 24 2.14 -13.39 -6.30
N ILE A 25 2.19 -12.06 -6.26
CA ILE A 25 1.01 -11.18 -6.44
C ILE A 25 0.86 -10.72 -7.89
N TYR A 26 1.96 -10.32 -8.54
CA TYR A 26 1.92 -9.68 -9.86
C TYR A 26 2.39 -10.63 -10.98
N ASP A 27 1.86 -10.39 -12.18
CA ASP A 27 2.33 -11.01 -13.42
C ASP A 27 3.68 -10.39 -13.84
N VAL A 28 4.76 -11.03 -13.41
CA VAL A 28 6.14 -10.59 -13.66
C VAL A 28 6.48 -10.53 -15.15
N GLU A 29 6.01 -11.49 -15.94
CA GLU A 29 6.32 -11.52 -17.37
C GLU A 29 5.62 -10.37 -18.10
N HIS A 30 4.36 -10.10 -17.75
CA HIS A 30 3.65 -8.93 -18.24
C HIS A 30 4.33 -7.62 -17.81
N PHE A 31 4.77 -7.52 -16.55
CA PHE A 31 5.47 -6.34 -16.03
C PHE A 31 6.77 -6.05 -16.81
N ILE A 32 7.63 -7.06 -16.99
CA ILE A 32 8.88 -6.94 -17.75
C ILE A 32 8.59 -6.59 -19.22
N LYS A 33 7.66 -7.30 -19.85
CA LYS A 33 7.30 -7.08 -21.26
C LYS A 33 6.73 -5.68 -21.50
N THR A 34 5.91 -5.17 -20.59
CA THR A 34 5.26 -3.85 -20.72
C THR A 34 6.28 -2.71 -20.64
N LEU A 35 7.32 -2.87 -19.83
CA LEU A 35 8.34 -1.84 -19.57
C LEU A 35 9.63 -2.02 -20.37
N ARG A 36 9.71 -3.01 -21.26
CA ARG A 36 10.93 -3.42 -21.97
C ARG A 36 11.62 -2.30 -22.78
N TYR A 37 10.87 -1.28 -23.19
CA TYR A 37 11.38 -0.14 -23.94
C TYR A 37 11.67 1.08 -23.06
N ASP A 38 11.25 1.05 -21.79
CA ASP A 38 11.43 2.14 -20.84
C ASP A 38 12.63 1.87 -19.92
N ILE A 39 12.70 0.65 -19.37
CA ILE A 39 13.74 0.24 -18.42
C ILE A 39 14.12 -1.23 -18.62
N HIS A 40 15.35 -1.56 -18.29
CA HIS A 40 15.79 -2.96 -18.21
C HIS A 40 15.44 -3.54 -16.83
N ILE A 41 14.82 -4.71 -16.80
CA ILE A 41 14.35 -5.37 -15.58
C ILE A 41 14.89 -6.79 -15.51
N VAL A 42 15.43 -7.17 -14.34
CA VAL A 42 15.90 -8.53 -14.04
C VAL A 42 15.21 -9.08 -12.79
N LYS A 43 15.05 -10.40 -12.73
CA LYS A 43 14.37 -11.06 -11.60
C LYS A 43 15.19 -11.09 -10.32
N SER A 44 16.52 -11.14 -10.43
CA SER A 44 17.44 -11.19 -9.31
C SER A 44 18.74 -10.48 -9.67
N ILE A 45 19.51 -10.10 -8.66
CA ILE A 45 20.87 -9.57 -8.86
C ILE A 45 21.70 -10.66 -9.56
N PRO A 46 22.41 -10.33 -10.67
CA PRO A 46 23.22 -11.29 -11.39
C PRO A 46 24.39 -11.79 -10.53
N GLU A 47 24.72 -13.07 -10.69
CA GLU A 47 25.92 -13.65 -10.10
C GLU A 47 27.12 -13.26 -10.97
N VAL A 48 28.12 -12.59 -10.37
CA VAL A 48 29.34 -12.22 -11.08
C VAL A 48 30.39 -13.28 -10.78
N SER A 49 30.83 -13.99 -11.82
CA SER A 49 31.95 -14.91 -11.75
C SER A 49 33.24 -14.17 -12.10
N SER A 50 34.13 -14.01 -11.13
CA SER A 50 35.51 -13.61 -11.38
C SER A 50 36.46 -14.69 -10.85
N GLU A 51 37.42 -15.10 -11.69
CA GLU A 51 38.49 -16.06 -11.33
C GLU A 51 37.99 -17.38 -10.72
N GLY A 52 36.94 -17.97 -11.30
CA GLY A 52 36.40 -19.26 -10.86
C GLY A 52 35.65 -19.22 -9.52
N LYS A 53 35.45 -18.04 -8.92
CA LYS A 53 34.62 -17.84 -7.72
C LYS A 53 33.37 -17.04 -8.07
N THR A 54 32.21 -17.65 -7.93
CA THR A 54 30.92 -16.96 -7.99
C THR A 54 30.74 -16.12 -6.73
N LYS A 55 30.64 -14.80 -6.87
CA LYS A 55 30.24 -13.91 -5.78
C LYS A 55 28.88 -13.30 -6.10
N LYS A 56 27.91 -13.48 -5.20
CA LYS A 56 26.65 -12.74 -5.25
C LYS A 56 26.95 -11.29 -4.90
N LEU A 57 26.67 -10.38 -5.84
CA LEU A 57 26.79 -8.95 -5.61
C LEU A 57 25.80 -8.56 -4.48
N LYS A 58 26.31 -8.02 -3.38
CA LYS A 58 25.48 -7.59 -2.26
C LYS A 58 25.08 -6.13 -2.47
N ALA A 59 23.78 -5.87 -2.55
CA ALA A 59 23.28 -4.50 -2.69
C ALA A 59 23.59 -3.67 -1.44
N HIS A 60 24.09 -2.45 -1.65
CA HIS A 60 24.34 -1.50 -0.57
C HIS A 60 23.02 -0.82 -0.17
N GLN A 61 22.61 -1.00 1.07
CA GLN A 61 21.35 -0.47 1.57
C GLN A 61 21.43 1.05 1.79
N ILE A 62 20.49 1.78 1.22
CA ILE A 62 20.38 3.23 1.34
C ILE A 62 18.94 3.57 1.73
N ARG A 63 18.80 4.53 2.65
CA ARG A 63 17.51 5.10 3.04
C ARG A 63 17.26 6.40 2.28
N PRO A 64 16.36 6.45 1.30
CA PRO A 64 16.09 7.70 0.59
C PRO A 64 15.38 8.72 1.49
N PRO A 65 15.62 10.02 1.29
CA PRO A 65 14.82 11.08 1.89
C PRO A 65 13.33 10.91 1.54
N ARG A 66 12.45 11.44 2.39
CA ARG A 66 11.02 11.49 2.05
C ARG A 66 10.83 12.51 0.93
N ASP A 67 10.00 12.19 -0.05
CA ASP A 67 9.71 13.05 -1.20
C ASP A 67 11.00 13.52 -1.90
N ALA A 68 11.97 12.60 -2.07
CA ALA A 68 13.29 12.96 -2.58
C ALA A 68 13.17 13.52 -4.02
N PRO A 69 13.88 14.61 -4.32
CA PRO A 69 13.89 15.18 -5.65
C PRO A 69 14.63 14.27 -6.63
N LEU A 70 14.36 14.43 -7.93
CA LEU A 70 15.06 13.70 -8.99
C LEU A 70 16.59 13.86 -8.90
N SER A 71 17.04 15.04 -8.50
CA SER A 71 18.47 15.35 -8.30
C SER A 71 19.14 14.41 -7.30
N TRP A 72 18.44 13.97 -6.24
CA TRP A 72 18.99 13.03 -5.26
C TRP A 72 19.30 11.67 -5.89
N TYR A 73 18.44 11.20 -6.80
CA TYR A 73 18.64 9.96 -7.52
C TYR A 73 19.78 10.06 -8.54
N THR A 74 19.83 11.16 -9.30
CA THR A 74 20.84 11.38 -10.34
C THR A 74 22.22 11.76 -9.79
N THR A 75 22.32 12.11 -8.50
CA THR A 75 23.58 12.43 -7.81
C THR A 75 23.96 11.36 -6.79
N PHE A 76 23.45 11.47 -5.56
CA PHE A 76 23.83 10.62 -4.42
C PHE A 76 23.57 9.13 -4.68
N ALA A 77 22.36 8.78 -5.15
CA ALA A 77 22.04 7.37 -5.39
C ALA A 77 22.87 6.80 -6.56
N LEU A 78 23.07 7.58 -7.62
CA LEU A 78 23.91 7.20 -8.76
C LEU A 78 25.37 6.99 -8.35
N GLU A 79 25.92 7.88 -7.51
CA GLU A 79 27.28 7.76 -7.00
C GLU A 79 27.45 6.48 -6.19
N LYS A 80 26.51 6.19 -5.28
CA LYS A 80 26.52 4.96 -4.50
C LYS A 80 26.36 3.71 -5.36
N MET A 81 25.55 3.78 -6.41
CA MET A 81 25.42 2.69 -7.38
C MET A 81 26.73 2.43 -8.11
N LYS A 82 27.47 3.46 -8.52
CA LYS A 82 28.79 3.30 -9.14
C LYS A 82 29.83 2.73 -8.17
N GLN A 83 29.77 3.12 -6.89
CA GLN A 83 30.69 2.64 -5.85
C GLN A 83 30.45 1.16 -5.48
N HIS A 84 29.20 0.73 -5.41
CA HIS A 84 28.83 -0.60 -4.88
C HIS A 84 28.32 -1.58 -5.95
N GLY A 85 28.12 -1.13 -7.19
CA GLY A 85 27.52 -1.90 -8.28
C GLY A 85 26.00 -2.03 -8.18
N ALA A 86 25.48 -2.35 -6.99
CA ALA A 86 24.04 -2.43 -6.71
C ALA A 86 23.69 -1.69 -5.41
N ILE A 87 22.52 -1.05 -5.40
CA ILE A 87 21.96 -0.38 -4.22
C ILE A 87 20.57 -0.92 -3.93
N TYR A 88 20.22 -0.99 -2.65
CA TYR A 88 18.89 -1.36 -2.18
C TYR A 88 18.26 -0.19 -1.46
N LEU A 89 17.21 0.38 -2.06
CA LEU A 89 16.53 1.55 -1.53
C LEU A 89 15.40 1.11 -0.61
N THR A 90 15.59 1.20 0.70
CA THR A 90 14.58 0.76 1.68
C THR A 90 14.59 1.62 2.94
N PRO A 91 13.41 1.97 3.49
CA PRO A 91 12.06 1.74 2.93
C PRO A 91 11.75 2.68 1.75
N PHE A 92 11.03 2.19 0.74
CA PHE A 92 10.69 2.93 -0.49
C PHE A 92 9.26 3.51 -0.51
N SER A 93 8.66 3.80 0.65
CA SER A 93 7.37 4.49 0.74
C SER A 93 7.54 6.00 0.62
N HIS A 94 6.84 6.63 -0.34
CA HIS A 94 6.89 8.08 -0.60
C HIS A 94 8.32 8.65 -0.72
N ARG A 95 9.15 8.00 -1.53
CA ARG A 95 10.57 8.36 -1.69
C ARG A 95 10.90 9.14 -2.95
N LEU A 96 10.00 9.16 -3.93
CA LEU A 96 10.11 10.03 -5.10
C LEU A 96 9.06 11.13 -4.97
N ALA A 97 9.47 12.38 -5.14
CA ALA A 97 8.56 13.53 -5.15
C ALA A 97 7.39 13.30 -6.13
N GLU A 98 6.18 13.67 -5.71
CA GLU A 98 4.98 13.50 -6.54
C GLU A 98 4.97 14.50 -7.71
N GLU A 99 5.31 15.75 -7.43
CA GLU A 99 5.36 16.83 -8.41
C GLU A 99 6.81 17.11 -8.83
N PHE A 100 7.10 16.89 -10.11
CA PHE A 100 8.34 17.33 -10.76
C PHE A 100 8.05 17.55 -12.25
N ASP A 101 8.79 18.47 -12.85
CA ASP A 101 8.59 18.93 -14.22
C ASP A 101 9.32 18.04 -15.25
N GLU A 102 8.98 16.75 -15.27
CA GLU A 102 9.52 15.78 -16.23
C GLU A 102 8.38 14.93 -16.82
N PRO A 103 7.78 15.36 -17.95
CA PRO A 103 6.60 14.72 -18.52
C PRO A 103 6.77 13.24 -18.84
N GLU A 104 7.94 12.82 -19.32
CA GLU A 104 8.19 11.42 -19.65
C GLU A 104 8.26 10.53 -18.39
N LEU A 105 8.80 11.05 -17.29
CA LEU A 105 8.81 10.32 -16.02
C LEU A 105 7.41 10.22 -15.40
N GLN A 106 6.57 11.26 -15.55
CA GLN A 106 5.16 11.18 -15.15
C GLN A 106 4.39 10.17 -16.03
N ARG A 107 4.64 10.17 -17.34
CA ARG A 107 4.06 9.19 -18.26
C ARG A 107 4.48 7.76 -17.92
N LEU A 108 5.74 7.55 -17.57
CA LEU A 108 6.25 6.25 -17.12
C LEU A 108 5.57 5.83 -15.80
N ARG A 109 5.43 6.74 -14.84
CA ARG A 109 4.71 6.48 -13.58
C ARG A 109 3.28 6.01 -13.83
N CYS A 110 2.55 6.69 -14.71
CA CYS A 110 1.20 6.27 -15.11
C CYS A 110 1.22 4.88 -15.78
N ARG A 111 2.18 4.63 -16.68
CA ARG A 111 2.33 3.32 -17.33
C ARG A 111 2.56 2.20 -16.34
N VAL A 112 3.44 2.42 -15.36
CA VAL A 112 3.70 1.44 -14.29
C VAL A 112 2.43 1.16 -13.50
N ASN A 113 1.77 2.21 -12.98
CA ASN A 113 0.62 2.08 -12.09
C ASN A 113 -0.63 1.51 -12.75
N TYR A 114 -0.90 1.86 -14.01
CA TYR A 114 -2.16 1.50 -14.67
C TYR A 114 -2.04 0.39 -15.71
N HIS A 115 -0.83 0.10 -16.21
CA HIS A 115 -0.63 -0.88 -17.29
C HIS A 115 0.33 -2.00 -16.95
N ALA A 116 1.48 -1.72 -16.32
CA ALA A 116 2.50 -2.73 -16.05
C ALA A 116 2.17 -3.57 -14.82
N LEU A 117 1.67 -2.97 -13.74
CA LEU A 117 1.26 -3.70 -12.54
C LEU A 117 -0.08 -4.38 -12.78
N ARG A 118 -0.04 -5.67 -13.07
CA ARG A 118 -1.22 -6.54 -13.16
C ARG A 118 -1.10 -7.69 -12.19
N PHE A 119 -2.19 -7.99 -11.48
CA PHE A 119 -2.26 -9.19 -10.66
C PHE A 119 -2.13 -10.45 -11.51
N LYS A 120 -1.72 -11.55 -10.87
CA LYS A 120 -1.71 -12.84 -11.55
C LYS A 120 -3.08 -13.23 -12.10
N PRO A 121 -3.12 -14.01 -13.20
CA PRO A 121 -4.37 -14.42 -13.82
C PRO A 121 -5.39 -15.03 -12.85
N TYR A 122 -4.96 -15.90 -11.94
CA TYR A 122 -5.86 -16.54 -10.98
C TYR A 122 -6.49 -15.54 -9.98
N ILE A 123 -5.76 -14.50 -9.56
CA ILE A 123 -6.29 -13.45 -8.67
C ILE A 123 -7.37 -12.66 -9.41
N ILE A 124 -7.13 -12.36 -10.69
CA ILE A 124 -8.09 -11.67 -11.56
C ILE A 124 -9.32 -12.55 -11.83
N GLU A 125 -9.13 -13.85 -12.01
CA GLU A 125 -10.22 -14.79 -12.25
C GLU A 125 -11.14 -14.91 -11.03
N ILE A 126 -10.56 -15.11 -9.84
CA ILE A 126 -11.31 -15.14 -8.58
C ILE A 126 -12.03 -13.81 -8.35
N SER A 127 -11.38 -12.67 -8.57
CA SER A 127 -12.03 -11.36 -8.38
C SER A 127 -13.19 -11.14 -9.34
N ARG A 128 -13.06 -11.57 -10.61
CA ARG A 128 -14.16 -11.55 -11.58
C ARG A 128 -15.30 -12.44 -11.14
N GLU A 129 -15.02 -13.63 -10.62
CA GLU A 129 -16.06 -14.53 -10.12
C GLU A 129 -16.83 -13.91 -8.96
N ILE A 130 -16.13 -13.33 -7.97
CA ILE A 130 -16.75 -12.61 -6.86
C ILE A 130 -17.65 -11.49 -7.40
N VAL A 131 -17.12 -10.62 -8.26
CA VAL A 131 -17.89 -9.50 -8.83
C VAL A 131 -19.10 -9.99 -9.64
N ASN A 132 -18.96 -11.08 -10.41
CA ASN A 132 -20.06 -11.66 -11.18
C ASN A 132 -21.17 -12.18 -10.26
N ARG A 133 -20.81 -12.85 -9.16
CA ARG A 133 -21.77 -13.30 -8.14
C ARG A 133 -22.48 -12.11 -7.50
N LEU A 134 -21.74 -11.07 -7.08
CA LEU A 134 -22.30 -9.84 -6.51
C LEU A 134 -23.30 -9.18 -7.46
N ARG A 135 -22.95 -9.05 -8.74
CA ARG A 135 -23.80 -8.45 -9.79
C ARG A 135 -25.02 -9.29 -10.14
N SER A 136 -24.92 -10.62 -10.07
CA SER A 136 -26.05 -11.51 -10.36
C SER A 136 -27.23 -11.33 -9.41
N GLN A 137 -26.96 -10.82 -8.20
CA GLN A 137 -27.96 -10.51 -7.18
C GLN A 137 -28.43 -9.04 -7.22
N GLY A 138 -28.04 -8.27 -8.24
CA GLY A 138 -28.40 -6.86 -8.41
C GLY A 138 -27.23 -5.88 -8.22
N HIS A 139 -27.56 -4.59 -8.22
CA HIS A 139 -26.58 -3.53 -7.97
C HIS A 139 -26.07 -3.58 -6.53
N PHE A 140 -24.77 -3.32 -6.36
CA PHE A 140 -24.10 -3.28 -5.07
C PHE A 140 -23.11 -2.12 -5.04
N MET A 141 -22.80 -1.66 -3.83
CA MET A 141 -21.77 -0.65 -3.56
C MET A 141 -20.55 -1.34 -2.93
N SER A 142 -19.36 -1.01 -3.40
CA SER A 142 -18.11 -1.49 -2.78
C SER A 142 -17.54 -0.41 -1.87
N ILE A 143 -17.24 -0.76 -0.62
CA ILE A 143 -16.63 0.14 0.36
C ILE A 143 -15.32 -0.47 0.85
N HIS A 144 -14.26 0.32 0.85
CA HIS A 144 -13.02 -0.02 1.52
C HIS A 144 -12.94 0.71 2.87
N LEU A 145 -13.02 -0.02 3.98
CA LEU A 145 -12.86 0.54 5.33
C LEU A 145 -11.47 0.22 5.86
N ARG A 146 -10.60 1.24 5.88
CA ARG A 146 -9.26 1.15 6.48
C ARG A 146 -9.30 1.59 7.95
N PHE A 147 -9.84 0.73 8.81
CA PHE A 147 -10.04 0.96 10.25
C PHE A 147 -9.30 -0.08 11.13
N GLU A 148 -8.15 -0.55 10.65
CA GLU A 148 -7.29 -1.51 11.34
C GLU A 148 -6.30 -0.81 12.28
N MET A 149 -5.74 -1.58 13.23
CA MET A 149 -4.90 -1.08 14.32
C MET A 149 -3.71 -0.24 13.84
N ASP A 150 -3.06 -0.66 12.75
CA ASP A 150 -1.91 0.04 12.18
C ASP A 150 -2.27 1.43 11.66
N MET A 151 -3.38 1.53 10.93
CA MET A 151 -3.87 2.80 10.38
C MET A 151 -4.29 3.76 11.49
N LEU A 152 -5.01 3.27 12.49
CA LEU A 152 -5.47 4.07 13.63
C LEU A 152 -4.30 4.55 14.50
N ALA A 153 -3.34 3.66 14.80
CA ALA A 153 -2.13 4.00 15.52
C ALA A 153 -1.25 4.98 14.74
N PHE A 154 -1.13 4.81 13.41
CA PHE A 154 -0.39 5.74 12.54
C PHE A 154 -1.03 7.13 12.51
N ALA A 155 -2.36 7.17 12.32
CA ALA A 155 -3.14 8.40 12.23
C ALA A 155 -3.24 9.12 13.57
N GLY A 156 -3.11 8.41 14.69
CA GLY A 156 -3.27 8.95 16.04
C GLY A 156 -4.72 9.05 16.47
N CYS A 157 -5.56 8.10 16.03
CA CYS A 157 -6.98 8.06 16.36
C CYS A 157 -7.18 7.30 17.67
N ILE A 158 -7.03 7.99 18.81
CA ILE A 158 -6.97 7.33 20.12
C ILE A 158 -8.17 7.73 21.00
N ASP A 159 -8.62 8.98 20.90
CA ASP A 159 -9.68 9.56 21.72
C ASP A 159 -11.07 8.95 21.52
N ILE A 160 -11.30 8.23 20.43
CA ILE A 160 -12.56 7.54 20.14
C ILE A 160 -12.68 6.14 20.77
N PHE A 161 -11.61 5.64 21.42
CA PHE A 161 -11.54 4.29 21.96
C PHE A 161 -11.61 4.26 23.50
N THR A 162 -11.87 3.09 24.08
CA THR A 162 -11.87 2.89 25.53
C THR A 162 -10.47 3.02 26.13
N PRO A 163 -10.30 3.34 27.43
CA PRO A 163 -8.97 3.48 28.03
C PRO A 163 -8.04 2.26 27.88
N VAL A 164 -8.61 1.06 27.74
CA VAL A 164 -7.84 -0.18 27.49
C VAL A 164 -7.32 -0.21 26.06
N GLU A 165 -8.20 0.01 25.09
CA GLU A 165 -7.85 0.08 23.67
C GLU A 165 -6.87 1.22 23.36
N GLN A 166 -7.03 2.37 24.03
CA GLN A 166 -6.10 3.49 23.92
C GLN A 166 -4.68 3.06 24.28
N LYS A 167 -4.50 2.32 25.39
CA LYS A 167 -3.18 1.81 25.79
C LYS A 167 -2.58 0.88 24.74
N ILE A 168 -3.41 0.05 24.10
CA ILE A 168 -2.98 -0.85 23.01
C ILE A 168 -2.48 -0.02 21.82
N LEU A 169 -3.25 0.97 21.36
CA LEU A 169 -2.88 1.82 20.22
C LEU A 169 -1.63 2.65 20.51
N ILE A 170 -1.50 3.22 21.72
CA ILE A 170 -0.33 4.01 22.13
C ILE A 170 0.91 3.11 22.15
N LYS A 171 0.82 1.90 22.71
CA LYS A 171 1.91 0.93 22.74
C LYS A 171 2.32 0.52 21.33
N TYR A 172 1.36 0.08 20.51
CA TYR A 172 1.60 -0.32 19.13
C TYR A 172 2.25 0.82 18.33
N ARG A 173 1.80 2.06 18.54
CA ARG A 173 2.38 3.21 17.86
C ARG A 173 3.86 3.40 18.20
N LYS A 174 4.20 3.35 19.49
CA LYS A 174 5.56 3.52 19.99
C LYS A 174 6.52 2.46 19.46
N GLU A 175 6.02 1.24 19.26
CA GLU A 175 6.81 0.11 18.76
C GLU A 175 7.03 0.16 17.24
N ASN A 176 6.08 0.69 16.46
CA ASN A 176 6.07 0.55 14.99
C ASN A 176 6.29 1.85 14.21
N PHE A 177 6.11 3.02 14.82
CA PHE A 177 6.21 4.30 14.12
C PHE A 177 7.18 5.26 14.80
N ALA A 178 7.74 6.17 14.00
CA ALA A 178 8.57 7.25 14.50
C ALA A 178 7.81 8.15 15.47
N ASP A 179 8.53 8.62 16.49
CA ASP A 179 8.00 9.58 17.46
C ASP A 179 7.47 10.83 16.75
N LYS A 180 6.23 11.19 17.10
CA LYS A 180 5.54 12.33 16.53
C LYS A 180 4.65 12.94 17.60
N LYS A 181 4.77 14.26 17.78
CA LYS A 181 3.83 15.01 18.61
C LYS A 181 2.48 15.06 17.89
N LEU A 182 1.47 14.43 18.47
CA LEU A 182 0.12 14.36 17.92
C LEU A 182 -0.85 15.02 18.89
N VAL A 183 -1.57 16.02 18.40
CA VAL A 183 -2.73 16.58 19.09
C VAL A 183 -3.96 15.93 18.46
N TYR A 184 -4.52 14.93 19.14
CA TYR A 184 -5.53 14.02 18.55
C TYR A 184 -6.77 14.78 18.05
N ARG A 185 -7.29 15.70 18.87
CA ARG A 185 -8.47 16.50 18.53
C ARG A 185 -8.28 17.33 17.25
N GLU A 186 -7.15 18.02 17.11
CA GLU A 186 -6.86 18.82 15.92
C GLU A 186 -6.80 17.96 14.67
N ARG A 187 -6.18 16.77 14.77
CA ARG A 187 -6.07 15.83 13.65
C ARG A 187 -7.42 15.33 13.16
N ARG A 188 -8.37 15.09 14.06
CA ARG A 188 -9.75 14.75 13.70
C ARG A 188 -10.41 15.90 12.94
N LEU A 189 -10.26 17.13 13.43
CA LEU A 189 -10.85 18.33 12.80
C LEU A 189 -10.31 18.60 11.39
N ILE A 190 -9.04 18.28 11.12
CA ILE A 190 -8.45 18.43 9.77
C ILE A 190 -8.63 17.18 8.88
N GLY A 191 -9.51 16.25 9.26
CA GLY A 191 -9.84 15.07 8.45
C GLY A 191 -8.70 14.06 8.30
N LYS A 192 -7.78 13.98 9.27
CA LYS A 192 -6.66 13.00 9.25
C LYS A 192 -7.03 11.67 9.90
N PHE A 193 -8.26 11.52 10.36
CA PHE A 193 -8.78 10.27 10.93
C PHE A 193 -9.52 9.49 9.85
N PRO A 194 -9.37 8.16 9.78
CA PRO A 194 -10.34 7.33 9.09
C PRO A 194 -11.72 7.55 9.71
N LEU A 195 -12.75 7.59 8.87
CA LEU A 195 -14.13 7.63 9.34
C LEU A 195 -14.47 6.33 10.08
N THR A 196 -15.23 6.42 11.17
CA THR A 196 -15.78 5.22 11.81
C THR A 196 -16.81 4.57 10.88
N PRO A 197 -17.05 3.25 10.99
CA PRO A 197 -18.10 2.60 10.20
C PRO A 197 -19.47 3.27 10.39
N GLU A 198 -19.78 3.77 11.59
CA GLU A 198 -21.00 4.54 11.84
C GLU A 198 -21.04 5.86 11.05
N GLU A 199 -19.95 6.65 11.08
CA GLU A 199 -19.85 7.90 10.31
C GLU A 199 -20.02 7.64 8.80
N VAL A 200 -19.41 6.58 8.28
CA VAL A 200 -19.60 6.15 6.88
C VAL A 200 -21.07 5.82 6.61
N GLY A 201 -21.71 5.06 7.51
CA GLY A 201 -23.11 4.69 7.34
C GLY A 201 -24.06 5.90 7.34
N LEU A 202 -23.81 6.87 8.21
CA LEU A 202 -24.60 8.10 8.28
C LEU A 202 -24.44 8.97 7.03
N ILE A 203 -23.22 9.07 6.49
CA ILE A 203 -22.97 9.77 5.21
C ILE A 203 -23.72 9.09 4.06
N LEU A 204 -23.70 7.76 3.99
CA LEU A 204 -24.43 7.05 2.93
C LEU A 204 -25.95 7.26 3.05
N ARG A 205 -26.47 7.27 4.28
CA ARG A 205 -27.89 7.57 4.53
C ARG A 205 -28.26 8.99 4.10
N SER A 206 -27.40 9.98 4.36
CA SER A 206 -27.66 11.36 3.93
C SER A 206 -27.58 11.54 2.42
N MET A 207 -26.83 10.67 1.72
CA MET A 207 -26.79 10.62 0.24
C MET A 207 -27.99 9.89 -0.38
N GLY A 208 -28.90 9.33 0.43
CA GLY A 208 -30.14 8.68 -0.04
C GLY A 208 -30.06 7.16 -0.15
N PHE A 209 -28.96 6.52 0.27
CA PHE A 209 -28.90 5.05 0.34
C PHE A 209 -29.70 4.54 1.54
N ASP A 210 -30.48 3.49 1.36
CA ASP A 210 -31.32 2.91 2.41
C ASP A 210 -30.88 1.50 2.84
N ASN A 211 -31.67 0.85 3.70
CA ASN A 211 -31.36 -0.49 4.22
C ASN A 211 -31.45 -1.59 3.16
N SER A 212 -32.03 -1.32 1.99
CA SER A 212 -32.05 -2.26 0.86
C SER A 212 -30.72 -2.27 0.08
N THR A 213 -29.86 -1.27 0.33
CA THR A 213 -28.56 -1.14 -0.33
C THR A 213 -27.66 -2.32 0.00
N ARG A 214 -27.22 -3.05 -1.04
CA ARG A 214 -26.25 -4.13 -0.92
C ARG A 214 -24.83 -3.57 -0.90
N ILE A 215 -24.04 -3.95 0.09
CA ILE A 215 -22.68 -3.43 0.30
C ILE A 215 -21.70 -4.59 0.33
N TYR A 216 -20.70 -4.53 -0.54
CA TYR A 216 -19.48 -5.33 -0.43
C TYR A 216 -18.45 -4.54 0.38
N LEU A 217 -18.04 -5.10 1.52
CA LEU A 217 -17.11 -4.46 2.44
C LEU A 217 -15.72 -5.08 2.36
N ALA A 218 -14.80 -4.37 1.73
CA ALA A 218 -13.37 -4.67 1.77
C ALA A 218 -12.75 -4.04 3.03
N SER A 219 -12.29 -4.86 3.97
CA SER A 219 -11.59 -4.39 5.17
C SER A 219 -10.73 -5.50 5.75
N GLY A 220 -9.61 -5.15 6.39
CA GLY A 220 -8.91 -6.06 7.29
C GLY A 220 -9.68 -6.28 8.61
N GLU A 221 -8.96 -6.65 9.65
CA GLU A 221 -9.52 -6.75 11.00
C GLU A 221 -9.71 -5.34 11.59
N LEU A 222 -10.97 -4.92 11.76
CA LEU A 222 -11.29 -3.63 12.35
C LEU A 222 -10.96 -3.62 13.84
N PHE A 223 -10.19 -2.63 14.28
CA PHE A 223 -9.90 -2.44 15.69
C PHE A 223 -11.15 -1.93 16.43
N GLY A 224 -11.46 -2.53 17.58
CA GLY A 224 -12.73 -2.35 18.29
C GLY A 224 -13.90 -3.20 17.75
N GLY A 225 -13.71 -3.91 16.63
CA GLY A 225 -14.59 -4.98 16.16
C GLY A 225 -16.08 -4.61 16.08
N ASP A 226 -16.92 -5.43 16.72
CA ASP A 226 -18.38 -5.28 16.66
C ASP A 226 -18.91 -4.00 17.31
N HIS A 227 -18.17 -3.37 18.22
CA HIS A 227 -18.57 -2.08 18.79
C HIS A 227 -18.79 -1.04 17.69
N PHE A 228 -17.88 -0.97 16.72
CA PHE A 228 -17.96 -0.05 15.59
C PHE A 228 -18.81 -0.59 14.43
N MET A 229 -18.83 -1.90 14.21
CA MET A 229 -19.58 -2.49 13.09
C MET A 229 -21.08 -2.61 13.33
N LYS A 230 -21.52 -2.73 14.59
CA LYS A 230 -22.94 -2.93 14.92
C LYS A 230 -23.84 -1.77 14.44
N PRO A 231 -23.51 -0.48 14.67
CA PRO A 231 -24.28 0.63 14.12
C PRO A 231 -24.33 0.59 12.58
N PHE A 232 -23.20 0.30 11.93
CA PHE A 232 -23.15 0.22 10.48
C PHE A 232 -24.04 -0.89 9.90
N ARG A 233 -24.02 -2.09 10.49
CA ARG A 233 -24.90 -3.21 10.09
C ARG A 233 -26.38 -2.93 10.36
N ALA A 234 -26.69 -2.15 11.40
CA ALA A 234 -28.06 -1.73 11.66
C ALA A 234 -28.59 -0.77 10.57
N LEU A 235 -27.70 0.09 10.03
CA LEU A 235 -28.04 0.96 8.90
C LEU A 235 -28.08 0.17 7.57
N PHE A 236 -27.21 -0.81 7.38
CA PHE A 236 -27.09 -1.58 6.13
C PHE A 236 -27.01 -3.09 6.43
N PRO A 237 -28.18 -3.78 6.51
CA PRO A 237 -28.23 -5.20 6.85
C PRO A 237 -27.71 -6.12 5.74
N HIS A 238 -27.74 -5.68 4.47
CA HIS A 238 -27.24 -6.46 3.33
C HIS A 238 -25.74 -6.23 3.10
N LEU A 239 -24.96 -6.63 4.11
CA LEU A 239 -23.50 -6.50 4.11
C LEU A 239 -22.83 -7.83 3.77
N GLU A 240 -22.01 -7.83 2.72
CA GLU A 240 -21.23 -8.96 2.24
C GLU A 240 -19.74 -8.68 2.50
N LYS A 241 -18.98 -9.70 2.93
CA LYS A 241 -17.53 -9.64 3.17
C LYS A 241 -16.81 -10.60 2.21
#